data_AF-A0A7C6WB03-F1
#
_entry.id   AF-A0A7C6WB03-F1
#
_cell.length_a   1.000
_cell.length_b   1.000
_cell.length_c   1.000
_cell.angle_alpha   90.00
_cell.angle_beta   90.00
_cell.angle_gamma   90.00
#
_symmetry.space_group_name_H-M   'P 1'
#
loop_
_entity.id
_entity.type
_entity.pdbx_description
1 polymer ?
#
loop_
_entity_poly.entity_id
_entity_poly.type
_entity_poly.pdbx_seq_one_letter_code
_entity_poly.pdbx_strand_id
1 'polypeptide(L)'
;MHMLLWGLGASALVAGVGYRKGSLSESGFWGAVLVGTLIMGFGGVLWFSMLMAFFISGSALSHFQRERKGEVEANYAKTGRRDFGQALANGGLGSLLAVLSRT
;
A
#
# COMPACT_ATOMS: atom_id res chain seq x y z
N MET A 1 16.64 -11.89 -8.31
CA MET A 1 15.69 -12.97 -7.95
C MET A 1 15.34 -12.96 -6.45
N HIS A 2 16.31 -12.98 -5.55
CA HIS A 2 16.06 -13.02 -4.09
C HIS A 2 15.23 -11.82 -3.59
N MET A 3 15.46 -10.61 -4.11
CA MET A 3 14.69 -9.41 -3.73
C MET A 3 13.20 -9.50 -4.08
N LEU A 4 12.80 -10.25 -5.11
CA LEU A 4 11.40 -10.46 -5.44
C LEU A 4 10.71 -11.35 -4.40
N LEU A 5 11.37 -12.39 -3.92
CA LEU A 5 10.85 -13.25 -2.86
C LEU A 5 10.75 -12.49 -1.53
N TRP A 6 11.77 -11.70 -1.19
CA TRP A 6 11.73 -10.81 -0.02
C TRP A 6 10.63 -9.76 -0.16
N GLY A 7 10.49 -9.16 -1.35
CA GLY A 7 9.42 -8.20 -1.66
C GLY A 7 8.03 -8.81 -1.55
N LEU A 8 7.85 -10.04 -2.04
CA LEU A 8 6.59 -10.77 -1.92
C LEU A 8 6.24 -11.04 -0.45
N GLY A 9 7.20 -11.57 0.32
CA GLY A 9 7.01 -11.85 1.75
C GLY A 9 6.71 -10.58 2.56
N ALA A 10 7.54 -9.54 2.39
CA ALA A 10 7.38 -8.28 3.12
C ALA A 10 6.07 -7.56 2.74
N SER A 11 5.74 -7.49 1.45
CA SER A 11 4.51 -6.84 1.00
C SER A 11 3.26 -7.62 1.42
N ALA A 12 3.27 -8.95 1.40
CA ALA A 12 2.18 -9.77 1.92
C ALA A 12 1.98 -9.58 3.43
N LEU A 13 3.06 -9.50 4.21
CA LEU A 13 2.98 -9.21 5.65
C LEU A 13 2.37 -7.83 5.92
N VAL A 14 2.88 -6.78 5.25
CA VAL A 14 2.35 -5.42 5.41
C VAL A 14 0.90 -5.32 4.94
N ALA A 15 0.58 -5.91 3.78
CA ALA A 15 -0.77 -5.92 3.24
C ALA A 15 -1.72 -6.68 4.17
N GLY A 16 -1.28 -7.80 4.76
CA GLY A 16 -2.07 -8.56 5.74
C GLY A 16 -2.36 -7.75 7.00
N VAL A 17 -1.35 -7.04 7.53
CA VAL A 17 -1.55 -6.12 8.67
C VAL A 17 -2.50 -4.97 8.28
N GLY A 18 -2.33 -4.37 7.10
CA GLY A 18 -3.18 -3.31 6.59
C GLY A 18 -4.63 -3.74 6.35
N TYR A 19 -4.84 -4.97 5.86
CA TYR A 19 -6.16 -5.56 5.69
C TYR A 19 -6.82 -5.79 7.05
N ARG A 20 -6.10 -6.40 8.00
CA ARG A 20 -6.61 -6.66 9.35
C ARG A 20 -6.94 -5.39 10.14
N LYS A 21 -6.17 -4.32 9.93
CA LYS A 21 -6.42 -2.99 10.52
C LYS A 21 -7.49 -2.18 9.77
N GLY A 22 -8.13 -2.73 8.73
CA GLY A 22 -9.12 -1.99 7.95
C GLY A 22 -8.56 -0.78 7.19
N SER A 23 -7.27 -0.78 6.89
CA SER A 23 -6.59 0.20 6.03
C SER A 23 -6.63 -0.19 4.55
N LEU A 24 -6.71 -1.49 4.24
CA LEU A 24 -6.82 -2.04 2.88
C LEU A 24 -8.09 -2.84 2.72
N SER A 25 -8.77 -2.76 1.57
CA SER A 25 -9.81 -3.72 1.17
C SER A 25 -9.16 -5.02 0.68
N GLU A 26 -9.96 -6.03 0.33
CA GLU A 26 -9.43 -7.26 -0.27
C GLU A 26 -8.72 -7.00 -1.61
N SER A 27 -9.29 -6.15 -2.47
CA SER A 27 -8.63 -5.72 -3.70
C SER A 27 -7.38 -4.88 -3.40
N GLY A 28 -7.42 -4.05 -2.36
CA GLY A 28 -6.27 -3.29 -1.88
C GLY A 28 -5.13 -4.16 -1.37
N PHE A 29 -5.43 -5.31 -0.75
CA PHE A 29 -4.42 -6.29 -0.34
C PHE A 29 -3.61 -6.76 -1.55
N TRP A 30 -4.27 -7.24 -2.61
CA TRP A 30 -3.58 -7.70 -3.81
C TRP A 30 -2.85 -6.57 -4.54
N GLY A 31 -3.41 -5.36 -4.54
CA GLY A 31 -2.75 -4.18 -5.10
C GLY A 31 -1.47 -3.82 -4.35
N ALA A 32 -1.50 -3.84 -3.01
CA ALA A 32 -0.35 -3.58 -2.17
C ALA A 32 0.74 -4.66 -2.29
N VAL A 33 0.34 -5.94 -2.41
CA VAL A 33 1.28 -7.05 -2.66
C VAL A 33 1.98 -6.87 -4.01
N LEU A 34 1.23 -6.60 -5.08
CA LEU A 34 1.79 -6.38 -6.41
C LEU A 34 2.77 -5.19 -6.41
N VAL A 35 2.31 -4.02 -5.96
CA VAL A 35 3.11 -2.78 -5.94
C VAL A 35 4.35 -2.94 -5.05
N GLY A 36 4.18 -3.47 -3.84
CA GLY A 36 5.28 -3.65 -2.89
C GLY A 36 6.33 -4.64 -3.40
N THR A 37 5.88 -5.74 -4.04
CA THR A 37 6.79 -6.74 -4.65
C THR A 37 7.59 -6.14 -5.79
N LEU A 38 6.96 -5.37 -6.68
CA LEU A 38 7.65 -4.73 -7.81
C LEU A 38 8.64 -3.66 -7.32
N ILE A 39 8.21 -2.80 -6.39
CA ILE A 39 9.07 -1.74 -5.86
C ILE A 39 10.27 -2.33 -5.12
N MET A 40 10.09 -3.32 -4.25
CA MET A 40 11.21 -3.93 -3.53
C MET A 40 12.07 -4.80 -4.45
N GLY A 41 11.44 -5.55 -5.36
CA GLY A 41 12.12 -6.48 -6.25
C GLY A 41 13.02 -5.82 -7.27
N PHE A 42 12.64 -4.64 -7.77
CA PHE A 42 13.37 -3.91 -8.81
C PHE A 42 14.01 -2.59 -8.32
N GLY A 43 13.43 -1.93 -7.30
CA GLY A 43 13.95 -0.68 -6.73
C GLY A 43 14.71 -0.86 -5.40
N GLY A 44 14.70 -2.06 -4.83
CA GLY A 44 15.41 -2.40 -3.59
C GLY A 44 14.79 -1.81 -2.32
N VAL A 45 15.54 -1.93 -1.22
CA VAL A 45 15.07 -1.60 0.14
C VAL A 45 14.75 -0.12 0.29
N LEU A 46 15.53 0.78 -0.34
CA LEU A 46 15.32 2.22 -0.24
C LEU A 46 13.95 2.63 -0.80
N TRP A 47 13.62 2.18 -2.01
CA TRP A 47 12.34 2.51 -2.64
C TRP A 47 11.16 1.88 -1.88
N PHE A 48 11.33 0.65 -1.38
CA PHE A 48 10.33 0.02 -0.54
C PHE A 48 10.10 0.79 0.77
N SER A 49 11.17 1.31 1.39
CA SER A 49 11.04 2.10 2.63
C SER A 49 10.28 3.42 2.41
N MET A 50 10.45 4.07 1.25
CA MET A 50 9.66 5.25 0.87
C MET A 50 8.18 4.90 0.69
N LEU A 51 7.87 3.78 0.03
CA LEU A 51 6.50 3.27 -0.09
C LEU A 51 5.90 3.00 1.31
N MET A 52 6.66 2.40 2.22
CA MET A 52 6.21 2.14 3.59
C MET A 52 5.95 3.43 4.36
N ALA A 53 6.84 4.42 4.26
CA ALA A 53 6.66 5.71 4.91
C ALA A 53 5.36 6.39 4.45
N PHE A 54 5.09 6.39 3.14
CA PHE A 54 3.83 6.91 2.58
C PHE A 54 2.61 6.11 3.06
N PHE A 55 2.66 4.78 2.98
CA PHE A 55 1.54 3.92 3.36
C PHE A 55 1.20 4.02 4.85
N ILE A 56 2.22 4.03 5.72
CA ILE A 56 2.06 4.08 7.18
C ILE A 56 1.53 5.45 7.60
N SER A 57 2.16 6.54 7.14
CA SER A 57 1.73 7.90 7.47
C SER A 57 0.30 8.17 7.01
N GLY A 58 -0.04 7.82 5.77
CA GLY A 58 -1.39 7.93 5.27
C GLY A 58 -2.37 7.05 6.04
N SER A 59 -1.97 5.84 6.47
CA SER A 59 -2.82 4.93 7.26
C SER A 59 -3.14 5.52 8.63
N ALA A 60 -2.14 6.07 9.31
CA ALA A 60 -2.32 6.75 10.59
C ALA A 60 -3.26 7.95 10.44
N LEU A 61 -3.04 8.80 9.43
CA LEU A 61 -3.89 9.97 9.18
C LEU A 61 -5.35 9.58 8.86
N SER A 62 -5.55 8.54 8.06
CA SER A 62 -6.89 8.06 7.70
C SER A 62 -7.64 7.50 8.91
N HIS A 63 -6.96 6.79 9.81
CA HIS A 63 -7.56 6.31 11.06
C HIS A 63 -7.86 7.45 12.03
N PHE A 64 -6.93 8.39 12.21
CA PHE A 64 -7.15 9.56 13.06
C PHE A 64 -8.32 10.42 12.58
N GLN A 65 -8.46 10.62 11.27
CA GLN A 65 -9.59 11.36 10.71
C GLN A 65 -10.92 10.61 10.81
N ARG A 66 -10.93 9.27 10.73
CA ARG A 66 -12.14 8.47 10.95
C ARG A 66 -12.73 8.69 12.34
N GLU A 67 -11.89 8.76 13.37
CA GLU A 67 -12.33 9.01 14.75
C GLU A 67 -12.95 10.41 14.93
N ARG A 68 -12.52 11.40 14.12
CA ARG A 68 -13.00 12.79 14.22
C ARG A 68 -14.19 13.12 13.34
N LYS A 69 -14.56 12.27 12.37
CA LYS A 69 -15.54 12.60 11.33
C LYS A 69 -17.02 12.32 11.69
N GLY A 70 -17.32 11.67 12.82
CA GLY A 70 -18.70 11.50 13.33
C GLY A 70 -19.67 10.78 12.36
N GLU A 71 -20.95 10.67 12.76
CA GLU A 71 -22.01 9.98 12.00
C GLU A 71 -22.33 10.63 10.63
N VAL A 72 -21.96 11.89 10.44
CA VAL A 72 -22.35 12.70 9.27
C VAL A 72 -21.66 12.22 7.97
N GLU A 73 -20.46 11.64 8.04
CA GLU A 73 -19.79 11.04 6.86
C GLU A 73 -20.01 9.52 6.72
N ALA A 74 -20.59 8.86 7.73
CA ALA A 74 -20.86 7.41 7.67
C ALA A 74 -21.82 7.04 6.52
N ASN A 75 -22.66 7.98 6.09
CA ASN A 75 -23.62 7.81 4.99
C ASN A 75 -23.08 8.20 3.60
N TYR A 76 -21.90 8.83 3.51
CA TYR A 76 -21.39 9.40 2.24
C TYR A 76 -20.13 8.72 1.69
N ALA A 77 -19.32 8.04 2.51
CA ALA A 77 -17.99 7.63 2.09
C ALA A 77 -17.87 6.12 1.83
N LYS A 78 -17.61 5.79 0.56
CA LYS A 78 -16.81 4.64 0.10
C LYS A 78 -15.86 4.25 1.23
N THR A 79 -15.99 3.03 1.78
CA THR A 79 -15.24 2.58 2.97
C THR A 79 -13.80 3.07 2.88
N GLY A 80 -13.30 3.88 3.83
CA GLY A 80 -11.95 4.49 3.78
C GLY A 80 -10.75 3.52 3.78
N ARG A 81 -10.99 2.26 3.39
CA ARG A 81 -10.00 1.23 3.07
C ARG A 81 -9.50 1.51 1.65
N ARG A 82 -8.19 1.43 1.43
CA ARG A 82 -7.65 1.57 0.07
C ARG A 82 -7.92 0.32 -0.74
N ASP A 83 -8.39 0.53 -1.96
CA ASP A 83 -8.61 -0.53 -2.95
C ASP A 83 -7.42 -0.68 -3.91
N PHE A 84 -7.54 -1.65 -4.82
CA PHE A 84 -6.51 -1.93 -5.83
C PHE A 84 -6.20 -0.69 -6.69
N GLY A 85 -7.24 0.06 -7.07
CA GLY A 85 -7.09 1.27 -7.86
C GLY A 85 -6.28 2.34 -7.11
N GLN A 86 -6.56 2.55 -5.83
CA GLN A 86 -5.78 3.45 -4.99
C GLN A 86 -4.34 2.95 -4.76
N ALA A 87 -4.11 1.64 -4.66
CA ALA A 87 -2.76 1.09 -4.56
C ALA A 87 -1.95 1.40 -5.84
N LEU A 88 -2.54 1.19 -7.02
CA LEU A 88 -1.92 1.55 -8.29
C LEU A 88 -1.76 3.06 -8.47
N ALA A 89 -2.73 3.87 -8.06
CA ALA A 89 -2.60 5.32 -8.16
C ALA A 89 -1.44 5.85 -7.31
N ASN A 90 -1.24 5.28 -6.11
CA ASN A 90 -0.19 5.72 -5.19
C ASN A 90 1.20 5.13 -5.49
N GLY A 91 1.27 3.92 -6.05
CA GLY A 91 2.54 3.20 -6.22
C GLY A 91 2.80 2.60 -7.59
N GLY A 92 1.85 2.70 -8.53
CA GLY A 92 1.95 2.11 -9.87
C GLY A 92 3.05 2.77 -10.72
N LEU A 93 3.12 4.10 -10.74
CA LEU A 93 4.21 4.79 -11.45
C LEU A 93 5.58 4.47 -10.83
N GLY A 94 5.67 4.45 -9.49
CA GLY A 94 6.90 4.03 -8.80
C GLY A 94 7.29 2.59 -9.12
N SER A 95 6.32 1.68 -9.21
CA SER A 95 6.55 0.29 -9.62
C SER A 95 7.05 0.18 -11.05
N LEU A 96 6.44 0.94 -11.97
CA LEU A 96 6.85 0.97 -13.38
C LEU A 96 8.29 1.51 -13.51
N LEU A 97 8.59 2.61 -12.83
CA LEU A 97 9.93 3.19 -12.83
C LEU A 97 10.96 2.24 -12.22
N ALA A 98 10.64 1.56 -11.12
CA ALA A 98 11.52 0.56 -10.52
C ALA A 98 11.85 -0.55 -11.53
N VAL A 99 10.83 -1.12 -12.19
CA VAL A 99 11.00 -2.16 -13.22
C VAL A 99 11.85 -1.68 -14.40
N LEU A 100 11.65 -0.44 -14.85
CA LEU A 100 12.38 0.14 -15.98
C LEU A 100 13.80 0.61 -15.62
N SER A 101 14.05 0.92 -14.35
CA SER A 101 15.32 1.51 -13.89
C SER A 101 16.52 0.57 -13.96
N ARG A 102 16.32 -0.71 -14.33
CA ARG A 102 17.33 -1.77 -14.54
C ARG A 102 18.74 -1.36 -14.08
N THR A 103 18.98 -1.47 -12.78
CA THR A 103 20.33 -1.55 -12.21
C THR A 103 20.81 -2.99 -12.22
#